data_AF-A0A4Q3S5L9-F1
#
_entry.id   AF-A0A4Q3S5L9-F1
#
_cell.length_a   1.000
_cell.length_b   1.000
_cell.length_c   1.000
_cell.angle_alpha   90.00
_cell.angle_beta   90.00
_cell.angle_gamma   90.00
#
_symmetry.space_group_name_H-M   'P 1'
#
loop_
_entity.id
_entity.type
_entity.pdbx_description
1 polymer ?
#
loop_
_entity_poly.entity_id
_entity_poly.type
_entity_poly.pdbx_seq_one_letter_code
_entity_poly.pdbx_strand_id
1 'polypeptide(L)'
;MFSQIFSFELKYRFKRVATWGFFAIFFLFAFLSVSMGWTPASEKVHHNSPYVIAELNVFLSMFMMLVCSAIMGVPLYRDIEHKTMNYYLSYP
;
A
#
# COMPACT_ATOMS: atom_id res chain seq x y z
N MET A 1 14.73 -20.92 2.50
CA MET A 1 13.26 -20.95 2.66
C MET A 1 12.65 -19.54 2.76
N PHE A 2 12.93 -18.75 3.80
CA PHE A 2 12.32 -17.42 3.98
C PHE A 2 12.50 -16.48 2.77
N SER A 3 13.72 -16.32 2.26
CA SER A 3 14.00 -15.45 1.10
C SER A 3 13.22 -15.85 -0.16
N GLN A 4 12.99 -17.15 -0.37
CA GLN A 4 12.21 -17.66 -1.50
C GLN A 4 10.72 -17.32 -1.33
N ILE A 5 10.16 -17.54 -0.13
CA ILE A 5 8.78 -17.19 0.22
C ILE A 5 8.58 -15.68 0.11
N PHE A 6 9.50 -14.89 0.66
CA PHE A 6 9.45 -13.43 0.60
C PHE A 6 9.45 -12.93 -0.85
N SER A 7 10.34 -13.46 -1.69
CA SER A 7 10.40 -13.10 -3.12
C SER A 7 9.16 -13.54 -3.89
N PHE A 8 8.59 -14.68 -3.55
CA PHE A 8 7.33 -15.17 -4.11
C PHE A 8 6.16 -14.22 -3.76
N GLU A 9 6.02 -13.87 -2.49
CA GLU A 9 4.98 -12.94 -2.01
C GLU A 9 5.09 -11.58 -2.67
N LEU A 10 6.31 -11.05 -2.79
CA LEU A 10 6.55 -9.76 -3.43
C LEU A 10 6.15 -9.79 -4.93
N LYS A 11 6.59 -10.82 -5.66
CA LYS A 11 6.23 -11.02 -7.08
C LYS A 11 4.72 -11.23 -7.25
N TYR A 12 4.08 -11.99 -6.36
CA TYR A 12 2.64 -12.23 -6.38
C TYR A 12 1.86 -10.91 -6.21
N ARG A 13 2.28 -10.04 -5.28
CA ARG A 13 1.64 -8.74 -5.05
C ARG A 13 1.79 -7.80 -6.24
N PHE A 14 2.98 -7.69 -6.83
CA PHE A 14 3.18 -6.85 -8.01
C PHE A 14 2.39 -7.31 -9.23
N LYS A 15 2.00 -8.59 -9.32
CA LYS A 15 1.11 -9.08 -10.40
C LYS A 15 -0.36 -8.75 -10.16
N ARG A 16 -0.76 -8.36 -8.96
CA ARG A 16 -2.16 -8.17 -8.60
C ARG A 16 -2.64 -6.79 -9.05
N VAL A 17 -3.70 -6.77 -9.85
CA VAL A 17 -4.33 -5.52 -10.34
C VAL A 17 -4.73 -4.60 -9.18
N ALA A 18 -5.22 -5.17 -8.08
CA ALA A 18 -5.60 -4.40 -6.88
C ALA A 18 -4.45 -3.53 -6.33
N THR A 19 -3.21 -4.03 -6.33
CA THR A 19 -2.05 -3.28 -5.83
C THR A 19 -1.83 -2.02 -6.66
N TRP A 20 -1.89 -2.14 -7.98
CA TRP A 20 -1.77 -1.00 -8.89
C TRP A 20 -3.00 -0.09 -8.85
N GLY A 21 -4.19 -0.65 -8.63
CA GLY A 21 -5.43 0.12 -8.44
C GLY A 21 -5.34 1.05 -7.24
N PHE A 22 -4.96 0.52 -6.07
CA PHE A 22 -4.76 1.35 -4.88
C PHE A 22 -3.67 2.40 -5.09
N PHE A 23 -2.51 2.00 -5.66
CA PHE A 23 -1.45 2.95 -5.99
C PHE A 23 -1.95 4.09 -6.89
N ALA A 24 -2.66 3.77 -7.98
CA ALA A 24 -3.19 4.75 -8.91
C ALA A 24 -4.21 5.68 -8.24
N ILE A 25 -5.12 5.16 -7.40
CA ILE A 25 -6.11 5.97 -6.68
C ILE A 25 -5.41 6.98 -5.77
N PHE A 26 -4.48 6.52 -4.93
CA PHE A 26 -3.76 7.41 -4.00
C PHE A 26 -2.86 8.41 -4.72
N PHE A 27 -2.17 7.96 -5.79
CA PHE A 27 -1.36 8.83 -6.62
C PHE A 27 -2.20 9.92 -7.29
N LEU A 28 -3.31 9.55 -7.94
CA LEU A 28 -4.22 10.50 -8.59
C LEU A 28 -4.83 11.45 -7.57
N PHE A 29 -5.25 10.95 -6.40
CA PHE A 29 -5.77 11.79 -5.34
C PHE A 29 -4.75 12.84 -4.90
N ALA A 30 -3.51 12.43 -4.59
CA ALA A 30 -2.45 13.35 -4.20
C ALA A 30 -2.10 14.34 -5.33
N PHE A 31 -1.97 13.85 -6.57
CA PHE A 31 -1.66 14.65 -7.74
C PHE A 31 -2.73 15.71 -8.02
N LEU A 32 -4.00 15.32 -8.04
CA LEU A 32 -5.13 16.22 -8.26
C LEU A 32 -5.29 17.19 -7.09
N SER A 33 -5.09 16.75 -5.85
CA SER A 33 -5.15 17.60 -4.67
C SER A 33 -4.16 18.76 -4.77
N VAL A 34 -2.90 18.49 -5.12
CA VAL A 34 -1.88 19.54 -5.31
C VAL A 34 -2.15 20.38 -6.56
N SER A 35 -2.52 19.75 -7.69
CA SER A 35 -2.72 20.45 -8.97
C SER A 35 -3.93 21.40 -8.97
N MET A 36 -5.01 21.02 -8.28
CA MET A 36 -6.23 21.81 -8.18
C MET A 36 -6.25 22.75 -6.97
N GLY A 37 -5.18 22.78 -6.17
CA GLY A 37 -5.09 23.60 -4.96
C GLY A 37 -5.97 23.11 -3.79
N TRP A 38 -6.42 21.85 -3.82
CA TRP A 38 -7.20 21.22 -2.74
C TRP A 38 -6.30 20.67 -1.64
N THR A 39 -5.37 21.49 -1.18
CA THR A 39 -4.50 21.17 -0.04
C THR A 39 -4.78 22.15 1.09
N PRO A 40 -4.48 21.80 2.36
CA PRO A 40 -4.66 22.69 3.52
C PRO A 40 -3.62 23.83 3.57
N ALA A 41 -3.18 24.35 2.43
CA ALA A 41 -2.20 25.41 2.37
C ALA A 41 -2.77 26.74 2.89
N SER A 42 -2.01 27.43 3.75
CA SER A 42 -2.32 28.78 4.21
C SER A 42 -2.04 29.81 3.10
N GLU A 43 -2.65 31.00 3.18
CA GLU A 43 -2.53 32.07 2.17
C GLU A 43 -1.09 32.49 1.82
N LYS A 44 -0.14 32.25 2.73
CA LYS A 44 1.28 32.61 2.56
C LYS A 44 2.18 31.42 2.21
N VAL A 45 1.60 30.25 1.96
CA VAL A 45 2.33 29.00 1.77
C VAL A 45 1.92 28.37 0.43
N HIS A 46 2.89 27.96 -0.37
CA HIS A 46 2.60 27.27 -1.61
C HIS A 46 2.04 25.86 -1.36
N HIS A 47 1.10 25.43 -2.21
CA HIS A 47 0.51 24.09 -2.16
C HIS A 47 1.56 22.96 -2.34
N ASN A 48 2.66 23.22 -3.06
CA ASN A 48 3.78 22.29 -3.24
C ASN A 48 4.91 22.48 -2.21
N SER A 49 4.66 23.25 -1.14
CA SER A 49 5.68 23.44 -0.10
C SER A 49 5.95 22.14 0.66
N PRO A 50 7.17 21.95 1.22
CA PRO A 50 7.51 20.76 1.99
C PRO A 50 6.57 20.50 3.17
N TYR A 51 6.06 21.57 3.80
CA TYR A 51 5.12 21.48 4.92
C TYR A 51 3.78 20.86 4.50
N VAL A 52 3.18 21.39 3.43
CA VAL A 52 1.88 20.91 2.91
C VAL A 52 2.01 19.48 2.37
N ILE A 53 3.12 19.14 1.73
CA ILE A 53 3.40 17.78 1.27
C ILE A 53 3.53 16.81 2.45
N ALA A 54 4.22 17.20 3.53
CA ALA A 54 4.34 16.37 4.72
C ALA A 54 2.98 16.11 5.37
N GLU A 55 2.14 17.15 5.48
CA GLU A 55 0.78 17.03 6.01
C GLU A 55 -0.07 16.09 5.15
N LEU A 56 -0.07 16.28 3.83
CA LEU A 56 -0.77 15.40 2.90
C LEU A 56 -0.28 13.95 3.01
N ASN A 57 1.03 13.74 3.17
CA ASN A 57 1.61 12.41 3.35
C ASN A 57 1.17 11.76 4.67
N VAL A 58 1.05 12.51 5.76
CA VAL A 58 0.53 12.01 7.05
C VAL A 58 -0.91 11.54 6.87
N PHE A 59 -1.77 12.36 6.28
CA PHE A 59 -3.16 11.97 5.99
C PHE A 59 -3.24 10.73 5.11
N LEU A 60 -2.50 10.71 3.99
CA LEU A 60 -2.51 9.58 3.06
C LEU A 60 -1.99 8.28 3.69
N SER A 61 -0.95 8.38 4.52
CA SER A 61 -0.38 7.24 5.25
C SER A 61 -1.39 6.62 6.22
N MET A 62 -2.21 7.43 6.89
CA MET A 62 -3.28 6.91 7.75
C MET A 62 -4.27 6.03 6.96
N PHE A 63 -4.71 6.49 5.79
CA PHE A 63 -5.58 5.69 4.93
C PHE A 63 -4.87 4.46 4.35
N MET A 64 -3.62 4.60 3.92
CA MET A 64 -2.83 3.48 3.40
C MET A 64 -2.61 2.39 4.44
N MET A 65 -2.48 2.72 5.73
CA MET A 65 -2.37 1.71 6.79
C MET A 65 -3.61 0.79 6.85
N LEU A 66 -4.81 1.35 6.68
CA LEU A 66 -6.06 0.57 6.62
C LEU A 66 -6.10 -0.34 5.38
N VAL A 67 -5.64 0.15 4.24
CA VAL A 67 -5.56 -0.64 3.01
C VAL A 67 -4.54 -1.77 3.16
N CYS A 68 -3.37 -1.48 3.74
CA CYS A 68 -2.34 -2.48 4.00
C CYS A 68 -2.85 -3.60 4.93
N SER A 69 -3.59 -3.27 5.98
CA SER A 69 -4.15 -4.28 6.89
C SER A 69 -5.11 -5.22 6.16
N ALA A 70 -5.98 -4.69 5.31
CA ALA A 70 -6.91 -5.48 4.50
C ALA A 70 -6.18 -6.40 3.50
N ILE A 71 -5.10 -5.92 2.86
CA ILE A 71 -4.36 -6.70 1.87
C ILE A 71 -3.58 -7.85 2.53
N MET A 72 -3.02 -7.64 3.73
CA MET A 72 -2.18 -8.63 4.41
C MET A 72 -2.92 -9.91 4.83
N GLY A 73 -4.25 -9.90 4.93
CA GLY A 73 -5.04 -11.11 5.24
C GLY A 73 -5.11 -12.13 4.10
N VAL A 74 -4.93 -11.69 2.84
CA VAL A 74 -5.09 -12.54 1.64
C VAL A 74 -4.05 -13.68 1.56
N PRO A 75 -2.74 -13.46 1.73
CA PRO A 75 -1.78 -14.57 1.68
C PRO A 75 -2.04 -15.62 2.75
N LEU A 76 -2.44 -15.20 3.96
CA LEU A 76 -2.80 -16.12 5.03
C LEU A 76 -4.01 -16.98 4.63
N TYR A 77 -5.07 -16.35 4.12
CA TYR A 77 -6.27 -17.06 3.67
C TYR A 77 -5.96 -18.08 2.57
N ARG A 78 -5.15 -17.68 1.58
CA ARG A 78 -4.72 -18.55 0.47
C ARG A 78 -3.98 -19.79 0.97
N ASP A 79 -3.08 -19.62 1.93
CA ASP A 79 -2.27 -20.73 2.44
C ASP A 79 -3.12 -21.74 3.23
N ILE A 80 -4.17 -21.26 3.93
CA ILE A 80 -5.18 -22.10 4.58
C ILE A 80 -6.01 -22.85 3.53
N GLU A 81 -6.50 -22.15 2.51
CA GLU A 81 -7.35 -22.70 1.46
C GLU A 81 -6.64 -23.81 0.65
N HIS A 82 -5.38 -23.57 0.27
CA HIS A 82 -4.58 -24.53 -0.48
C HIS A 82 -3.83 -25.54 0.39
N LYS A 83 -4.02 -25.51 1.72
CA LYS A 83 -3.38 -26.42 2.70
C LYS A 83 -1.87 -26.50 2.52
N THR A 84 -1.21 -25.38 2.22
CA THR A 84 0.22 -25.36 1.89
C THR A 84 1.12 -25.59 3.12
N MET A 85 0.55 -25.53 4.33
CA MET A 85 1.23 -25.74 5.60
C MET A 85 2.08 -27.02 5.64
N ASN A 86 1.57 -28.13 5.11
CA ASN A 86 2.26 -29.42 5.13
C ASN A 86 3.56 -29.43 4.30
N TYR A 87 3.69 -28.53 3.32
CA TYR A 87 4.90 -28.37 2.52
C TYR A 87 5.92 -27.43 3.16
N TYR A 88 5.48 -26.53 4.04
CA TYR A 88 6.35 -25.56 4.71
C TYR A 88 6.91 -26.07 6.04
N LEU A 89 6.16 -26.93 6.74
CA LEU A 89 6.50 -27.45 8.08
C LEU A 89 6.85 -28.95 8.03
N SER A 90 7.48 -29.41 6.94
CA SER A 90 7.79 -30.83 6.74
C SER A 90 9.05 -31.31 7.46
N TYR A 91 9.90 -30.39 7.92
CA TYR A 91 11.04 -30.68 8.79
C TYR A 91 10.72 -30.28 10.24
N PRO A 92 11.10 -31.10 11.24
CA PRO A 92 10.86 -30.83 12.65
C PRO A 92 11.59 -29.57 13.15
#